data_AF-A0A3N5S1Q9-F1
#
_entry.id   AF-A0A3N5S1Q9-F1
#
_cell.length_a   1.000
_cell.length_b   1.000
_cell.length_c   1.000
_cell.angle_alpha   90.00
_cell.angle_beta   90.00
_cell.angle_gamma   90.00
#
_symmetry.space_group_name_H-M   'P 1'
#
loop_
_entity.id
_entity.type
_entity.pdbx_description
1 polymer ?
#
loop_
_entity_poly.entity_id
_entity_poly.type
_entity_poly.pdbx_seq_one_letter_code
_entity_poly.pdbx_strand_id
1 'polypeptide(L)'
;MIIKKIEITNIRSYKEKTTIELPMGRILFQGDIGSGKSTILSAIEFALFGLGDIDANHLLRIGESKGSVLLEFESGGKIYNVFRSLLRRGNKIFQEEGFLYDNGVKNSYSVGELKSKILNIIGINERSQTKTTSTIYRFAIYTPQEMMKNVLTSNNERRVEILRRAFGLEEYSIAKKNAEKFSSWIRTVTKIKRSMMNDLGNYKKELQNIQNITESLKDEVDYIKDSIVGHNDKIQSTLKKMLDTRQKKERIIQAESSILHLQTTLDKNLKLKEDTNLELNKINNELHDIYQSEKIVADLSPKYQDYIQKRDALVNVTEKVSQYDKLLLDKVKLESSINSEREMFRSNMKTLDSELEELALDLQRIEDETENLNYL
;
A
#
# COMPACT_ATOMS: atom_id res chain seq x y z
N MET A 1 -74.64 -41.68 45.41
CA MET A 1 -75.54 -42.39 44.49
C MET A 1 -76.02 -43.68 45.14
N ILE A 2 -77.31 -43.98 45.06
CA ILE A 2 -77.92 -45.22 45.55
C ILE A 2 -78.80 -45.80 44.43
N ILE A 3 -78.57 -47.04 44.02
CA ILE A 3 -79.39 -47.68 42.99
C ILE A 3 -80.60 -48.32 43.66
N LYS A 4 -81.82 -48.06 43.13
CA LYS A 4 -83.08 -48.54 43.71
C LYS A 4 -83.68 -49.69 42.91
N LYS A 5 -83.70 -49.55 41.58
CA LYS A 5 -84.42 -50.48 40.70
C LYS A 5 -83.77 -50.53 39.33
N ILE A 6 -83.75 -51.70 38.72
CA ILE A 6 -83.35 -51.87 37.32
C ILE A 6 -84.36 -52.74 36.58
N GLU A 7 -84.79 -52.29 35.40
CA GLU A 7 -85.59 -53.07 34.46
C GLU A 7 -84.76 -53.37 33.22
N ILE A 8 -84.65 -54.66 32.86
CA ILE A 8 -83.78 -55.15 31.80
C ILE A 8 -84.62 -55.93 30.78
N THR A 9 -84.46 -55.64 29.49
CA THR A 9 -85.13 -56.39 28.41
C THR A 9 -84.13 -56.72 27.30
N ASN A 10 -84.08 -57.97 26.86
CA ASN A 10 -83.21 -58.44 25.78
C ASN A 10 -81.70 -58.13 25.96
N ILE A 11 -81.19 -58.19 27.19
CA ILE A 11 -79.75 -58.01 27.50
C ILE A 11 -79.16 -59.34 27.99
N ARG A 12 -78.23 -59.91 27.22
CA ARG A 12 -77.62 -61.25 27.45
C ARG A 12 -78.65 -62.30 27.92
N SER A 13 -78.50 -62.80 29.15
CA SER A 13 -79.33 -63.86 29.75
C SER A 13 -80.79 -63.42 29.99
N TYR A 14 -81.09 -62.12 30.08
CA TYR A 14 -82.43 -61.59 30.31
C TYR A 14 -83.18 -61.40 28.99
N LYS A 15 -84.12 -62.31 28.69
CA LYS A 15 -84.99 -62.23 27.49
C LYS A 15 -86.15 -61.28 27.76
N GLU A 16 -86.99 -61.67 28.69
CA GLU A 16 -88.20 -60.93 29.04
C GLU A 16 -87.88 -59.73 29.92
N LYS A 17 -88.82 -58.79 29.97
CA LYS A 17 -88.73 -57.62 30.83
C LYS A 17 -88.62 -58.07 32.28
N THR A 18 -87.42 -57.98 32.83
CA THR A 18 -87.12 -58.42 34.19
C THR A 18 -86.86 -57.20 35.05
N THR A 19 -87.60 -57.09 36.15
CA THR A 19 -87.47 -56.00 37.11
C THR A 19 -86.78 -56.51 38.37
N ILE A 20 -85.74 -55.82 38.80
CA ILE A 20 -84.96 -56.17 39.99
C ILE A 20 -84.92 -54.93 40.89
N GLU A 21 -85.48 -55.07 42.10
CA GLU A 21 -85.38 -54.07 43.15
C GLU A 21 -84.13 -54.34 43.99
N LEU A 22 -83.39 -53.27 44.27
CA LEU A 22 -82.13 -53.31 44.99
C LEU A 22 -82.35 -52.63 46.35
N PRO A 23 -82.59 -53.41 47.42
CA PRO A 23 -82.82 -52.84 48.74
C PRO A 23 -81.55 -52.21 49.30
N MET A 24 -81.72 -51.29 50.24
CA MET A 24 -80.59 -50.73 50.98
C MET A 24 -79.91 -51.82 51.82
N GLY A 25 -78.58 -51.90 51.72
CA GLY A 25 -77.76 -52.81 52.51
C GLY A 25 -76.84 -53.68 51.65
N ARG A 26 -76.50 -54.85 52.19
CA ARG A 26 -75.62 -55.82 51.53
C ARG A 26 -76.47 -56.78 50.70
N ILE A 27 -76.25 -56.79 49.38
CA ILE A 27 -76.97 -57.64 48.43
C ILE A 27 -76.00 -58.70 47.91
N LEU A 28 -76.43 -59.97 47.91
CA LEU A 28 -75.70 -61.08 47.31
C LEU A 28 -76.45 -61.59 46.08
N PHE A 29 -75.80 -61.56 44.91
CA PHE A 29 -76.30 -62.23 43.71
C PHE A 29 -75.73 -63.66 43.66
N GLN A 30 -76.56 -64.64 44.00
CA GLN A 30 -76.21 -66.06 43.94
C GLN A 30 -76.88 -66.76 42.76
N GLY A 31 -76.20 -67.75 42.18
CA GLY A 31 -76.67 -68.51 41.02
C GLY A 31 -75.51 -69.18 40.28
N ASP A 32 -75.81 -70.01 39.29
CA ASP A 32 -74.77 -70.73 38.54
C ASP A 32 -74.00 -69.84 37.57
N ILE A 33 -72.91 -70.37 37.02
CA ILE A 33 -72.18 -69.71 35.93
C ILE A 33 -73.13 -69.55 34.73
N GLY A 34 -73.21 -68.34 34.16
CA GLY A 34 -74.10 -68.04 33.03
C GLY A 34 -75.54 -67.63 33.40
N SER A 35 -75.92 -67.69 34.69
CA SER A 35 -77.25 -67.29 35.18
C SER A 35 -77.59 -65.81 34.99
N GLY A 36 -76.61 -64.96 34.64
CA GLY A 36 -76.85 -63.54 34.35
C GLY A 36 -76.47 -62.57 35.48
N LYS A 37 -75.87 -63.04 36.59
CA LYS A 37 -75.42 -62.18 37.71
C LYS A 37 -74.58 -60.98 37.26
N SER A 38 -73.52 -61.23 36.48
CA SER A 38 -72.66 -60.16 35.96
C SER A 38 -73.36 -59.30 34.91
N THR A 39 -74.40 -59.82 34.25
CA THR A 39 -75.23 -59.06 33.30
C THR A 39 -75.98 -57.93 33.99
N ILE A 40 -76.46 -58.13 35.23
CA ILE A 40 -77.11 -57.07 36.02
C ILE A 40 -76.15 -55.90 36.19
N LEU A 41 -74.92 -56.17 36.63
CA LEU A 41 -73.90 -55.14 36.87
C LEU A 41 -73.49 -54.42 35.57
N SER A 42 -73.33 -55.17 34.48
CA SER A 42 -73.09 -54.58 33.15
C SER A 42 -74.27 -53.76 32.63
N ALA A 43 -75.51 -54.14 32.94
CA ALA A 43 -76.71 -53.39 32.55
C ALA A 43 -76.80 -52.07 33.32
N ILE A 44 -76.46 -52.06 34.61
CA ILE A 44 -76.34 -50.84 35.42
C ILE A 44 -75.27 -49.91 34.81
N GLU A 45 -74.08 -50.44 34.51
CA GLU A 45 -73.00 -49.66 33.87
C GLU A 45 -73.45 -49.08 32.52
N PHE A 46 -74.11 -49.89 31.69
CA PHE A 46 -74.67 -49.45 30.41
C PHE A 46 -75.72 -48.35 30.59
N ALA A 47 -76.64 -48.47 31.55
CA ALA A 47 -77.64 -47.45 31.84
C ALA A 47 -77.00 -46.11 32.23
N LEU A 48 -75.96 -46.13 33.06
CA LEU A 48 -75.27 -44.91 33.48
C LEU A 48 -74.44 -44.29 32.34
N PHE A 49 -73.58 -45.06 31.69
CA PHE A 49 -72.52 -44.50 30.83
C PHE A 49 -72.69 -44.79 29.33
N GLY A 50 -73.65 -45.64 28.95
CA GLY A 50 -73.80 -46.13 27.59
C GLY A 50 -72.77 -47.20 27.22
N LEU A 51 -72.54 -47.40 25.92
CA LEU A 51 -71.63 -48.45 25.43
C LEU A 51 -70.16 -48.20 25.78
N GLY A 52 -69.66 -46.96 25.76
CA GLY A 52 -68.25 -46.67 26.04
C GLY A 52 -67.29 -47.57 25.23
N ASP A 53 -66.37 -48.24 25.94
CA ASP A 53 -65.44 -49.27 25.41
C ASP A 53 -66.02 -50.70 25.41
N ILE A 54 -67.26 -50.89 25.86
CA ILE A 54 -67.93 -52.20 25.88
C ILE A 54 -68.49 -52.46 24.48
N ASP A 55 -68.08 -53.56 23.85
CA ASP A 55 -68.67 -53.94 22.57
C ASP A 55 -70.17 -54.20 22.75
N ALA A 56 -70.97 -53.50 21.95
CA ALA A 56 -72.43 -53.62 21.95
C ALA A 56 -72.92 -55.06 21.66
N ASN A 57 -72.11 -55.83 20.92
CA ASN A 57 -72.32 -57.25 20.65
C ASN A 57 -72.28 -58.11 21.92
N HIS A 58 -71.61 -57.64 22.97
CA HIS A 58 -71.57 -58.30 24.25
C HIS A 58 -72.71 -57.89 25.18
N LEU A 59 -73.59 -56.94 24.83
CA LEU A 59 -74.72 -56.53 25.69
C LEU A 59 -76.06 -57.03 25.14
N LEU A 60 -76.36 -56.73 23.87
CA LEU A 60 -77.61 -57.15 23.24
C LEU A 60 -77.67 -58.69 23.14
N ARG A 61 -78.81 -59.27 23.51
CA ARG A 61 -79.04 -60.72 23.38
C ARG A 61 -78.90 -61.17 21.91
N ILE A 62 -78.28 -62.33 21.70
CA ILE A 62 -78.13 -62.94 20.38
C ILE A 62 -79.53 -63.30 19.83
N GLY A 63 -79.80 -62.92 18.58
CA GLY A 63 -81.09 -63.15 17.91
C GLY A 63 -82.09 -62.00 18.07
N GLU A 64 -81.86 -61.06 18.99
CA GLU A 64 -82.76 -59.93 19.23
C GLU A 64 -82.34 -58.69 18.43
N SER A 65 -83.35 -57.92 17.97
CA SER A 65 -83.15 -56.69 17.21
C SER A 65 -83.10 -55.44 18.09
N LYS A 66 -83.67 -55.50 19.29
CA LYS A 66 -83.71 -54.40 20.27
C LYS A 66 -83.49 -54.91 21.69
N GLY A 67 -82.85 -54.09 22.51
CA GLY A 67 -82.72 -54.30 23.96
C GLY A 67 -82.73 -52.98 24.71
N SER A 68 -83.12 -53.00 25.97
CA SER A 68 -83.26 -51.77 26.77
C SER A 68 -83.00 -52.00 28.24
N VAL A 69 -82.57 -50.92 28.89
CA VAL A 69 -82.38 -50.85 30.34
C VAL A 69 -83.00 -49.56 30.87
N LEU A 70 -83.81 -49.68 31.91
CA LEU A 70 -84.31 -48.57 32.72
C LEU A 70 -83.70 -48.70 34.12
N LEU A 71 -82.97 -47.68 34.57
CA LEU A 71 -82.33 -47.65 35.87
C LEU A 71 -82.89 -46.50 36.70
N GLU A 72 -83.39 -46.83 37.89
CA GLU A 72 -83.78 -45.87 38.92
C GLU A 72 -82.67 -45.76 39.96
N PHE A 73 -82.20 -44.53 40.19
CA PHE A 73 -81.20 -44.25 41.22
C PHE A 73 -81.46 -42.91 41.90
N GLU A 74 -80.90 -42.77 43.09
CA GLU A 74 -80.97 -41.57 43.92
C GLU A 74 -79.58 -40.92 44.01
N SER A 75 -79.51 -39.61 43.78
CA SER A 75 -78.29 -38.81 43.96
C SER A 75 -78.64 -37.43 44.52
N GLY A 76 -77.93 -36.97 45.56
CA GLY A 76 -78.19 -35.67 46.19
C GLY A 76 -79.63 -35.51 46.71
N GLY A 77 -80.27 -36.60 47.15
CA GLY A 77 -81.65 -36.61 47.64
C GLY A 77 -82.73 -36.52 46.56
N LYS A 78 -82.37 -36.60 45.27
CA LYS A 78 -83.30 -36.62 44.13
C LYS A 78 -83.31 -37.98 43.44
N ILE A 79 -84.49 -38.37 42.93
CA ILE A 79 -84.69 -39.63 42.20
C ILE A 79 -84.59 -39.37 40.70
N TYR A 80 -83.82 -40.21 40.02
CA TYR A 80 -83.58 -40.16 38.59
C TYR A 80 -83.91 -41.49 37.93
N ASN A 81 -84.59 -41.45 36.78
CA ASN A 81 -84.78 -42.63 35.93
C ASN A 81 -84.05 -42.45 34.62
N VAL A 82 -83.12 -43.35 34.31
CA VAL A 82 -82.36 -43.34 33.05
C VAL A 82 -82.78 -44.50 32.19
N PHE A 83 -83.23 -44.21 30.98
CA PHE A 83 -83.56 -45.19 29.96
C PHE A 83 -82.52 -45.15 28.84
N ARG A 84 -81.99 -46.32 28.45
CA ARG A 84 -81.16 -46.49 27.25
C ARG A 84 -81.60 -47.72 26.48
N SER A 85 -81.57 -47.63 25.15
CA SER A 85 -81.84 -48.76 24.24
C SER A 85 -80.71 -49.00 23.24
N LEU A 86 -80.64 -50.24 22.81
CA LEU A 86 -79.78 -50.74 21.74
C LEU A 86 -80.64 -51.20 20.57
N LEU A 87 -80.21 -50.86 19.36
CA LEU A 87 -80.84 -51.25 18.11
C LEU A 87 -79.82 -51.94 17.20
N ARG A 88 -80.16 -53.15 16.75
CA ARG A 88 -79.40 -53.84 15.70
C ARG A 88 -79.89 -53.37 14.32
N ARG A 89 -78.98 -52.86 13.50
CA ARG A 89 -79.21 -52.59 12.07
C ARG A 89 -78.16 -53.36 11.25
N GLY A 90 -78.59 -54.43 10.60
CA GLY A 90 -77.69 -55.37 9.92
C GLY A 90 -76.73 -56.04 10.91
N ASN A 91 -75.42 -55.96 10.63
CA ASN A 91 -74.37 -56.53 11.49
C ASN A 91 -73.86 -55.57 12.58
N LYS A 92 -74.36 -54.33 12.66
CA LYS A 92 -73.94 -53.35 13.66
C LYS A 92 -75.04 -53.08 14.67
N ILE A 93 -74.63 -52.90 15.93
CA ILE A 93 -75.51 -52.52 17.03
C ILE A 93 -75.19 -51.08 17.41
N PHE A 94 -76.23 -50.26 17.45
CA PHE A 94 -76.16 -48.85 17.79
C PHE A 94 -76.91 -48.59 19.08
N GLN A 95 -76.48 -47.58 19.81
CA GLN A 95 -77.24 -47.03 20.91
C GLN A 95 -78.16 -45.93 20.40
N GLU A 96 -79.44 -45.99 20.73
CA GLU A 96 -80.41 -44.95 20.40
C GLU A 96 -80.35 -43.79 21.41
N GLU A 97 -81.11 -42.73 21.15
CA GLU A 97 -81.33 -41.66 22.12
C GLU A 97 -81.90 -42.22 23.42
N GLY A 98 -81.43 -41.67 24.54
CA GLY A 98 -81.86 -42.08 25.87
C GLY A 98 -82.73 -41.01 26.52
N PHE A 99 -83.48 -41.43 27.53
CA PHE A 99 -84.30 -40.52 28.32
C PHE A 99 -83.77 -40.44 29.74
N LEU A 100 -83.81 -39.24 30.32
CA LEU A 100 -83.61 -39.03 31.74
C LEU A 100 -84.88 -38.37 32.30
N TYR A 101 -85.46 -38.98 33.32
CA TYR A 101 -86.47 -38.35 34.13
C TYR A 101 -85.80 -37.67 35.31
N ASP A 102 -85.95 -36.35 35.39
CA ASP A 102 -85.52 -35.54 36.54
C ASP A 102 -86.80 -35.08 37.24
N ASN A 103 -87.06 -35.58 38.46
CA ASN A 103 -88.30 -35.32 39.21
C ASN A 103 -89.59 -35.54 38.38
N GLY A 104 -89.62 -36.59 37.56
CA GLY A 104 -90.79 -36.95 36.74
C GLY A 104 -90.88 -36.25 35.38
N VAL A 105 -90.04 -35.25 35.10
CA VAL A 105 -90.00 -34.60 33.77
C VAL A 105 -89.11 -35.39 32.83
N LYS A 106 -89.69 -35.88 31.73
CA LYS A 106 -88.99 -36.65 30.71
C LYS A 106 -88.21 -35.73 29.76
N ASN A 107 -86.88 -35.85 29.77
CA ASN A 107 -86.01 -35.16 28.82
C ASN A 107 -85.31 -36.17 27.90
N SER A 108 -85.33 -35.92 26.59
CA SER A 108 -84.55 -36.70 25.60
C SER A 108 -83.16 -36.10 25.45
N TYR A 109 -82.16 -36.97 25.35
CA TYR A 109 -80.76 -36.58 25.18
C TYR A 109 -80.07 -37.47 24.17
N SER A 110 -79.13 -36.90 23.41
CA SER A 110 -78.18 -37.71 22.65
C SER A 110 -77.32 -38.58 23.58
N VAL A 111 -76.70 -39.63 23.05
CA VAL A 111 -75.88 -40.57 23.83
C VAL A 111 -74.80 -39.85 24.67
N GLY A 112 -74.15 -38.86 24.06
CA GLY A 112 -73.09 -38.07 24.70
C GLY A 112 -73.60 -37.08 25.74
N GLU A 113 -74.66 -36.34 25.44
CA GLU A 113 -75.26 -35.40 26.39
C GLU A 113 -75.80 -36.12 27.63
N LEU A 114 -76.46 -37.28 27.43
CA LEU A 114 -76.97 -38.07 28.54
C LEU A 114 -75.84 -38.54 29.44
N LYS A 115 -74.71 -38.99 28.87
CA LYS A 115 -73.52 -39.36 29.63
C LYS A 115 -72.97 -38.17 30.42
N SER A 116 -72.81 -36.99 29.80
CA SER A 116 -72.37 -35.77 30.48
C SER A 116 -73.27 -35.41 31.65
N LYS A 117 -74.59 -35.46 31.44
CA LYS A 117 -75.60 -35.14 32.45
C LYS A 117 -75.52 -36.09 33.63
N ILE A 118 -75.42 -37.39 33.38
CA ILE A 118 -75.31 -38.42 34.43
C ILE A 118 -74.00 -38.27 35.22
N LEU A 119 -72.87 -38.02 34.56
CA LEU A 119 -71.59 -37.76 35.24
C LEU A 119 -71.69 -36.56 36.20
N ASN A 120 -72.35 -35.48 35.76
CA ASN A 120 -72.59 -34.30 36.59
C ASN A 120 -73.54 -34.60 37.77
N ILE A 121 -74.59 -35.39 37.57
CA ILE A 121 -75.55 -35.76 38.64
C ILE A 121 -74.90 -36.64 39.71
N ILE A 122 -74.02 -37.56 39.31
CA ILE A 122 -73.34 -38.47 40.24
C ILE A 122 -72.13 -37.77 40.89
N GLY A 123 -71.59 -36.72 40.26
CA GLY A 123 -70.43 -35.98 40.74
C GLY A 123 -69.10 -36.67 40.42
N ILE A 124 -69.04 -37.45 39.34
CA ILE A 124 -67.80 -38.09 38.87
C ILE A 124 -67.10 -37.13 37.93
N ASN A 125 -65.92 -36.65 38.33
CA ASN A 125 -65.10 -35.74 37.52
C ASN A 125 -64.33 -36.53 36.45
N GLU A 126 -65.00 -36.85 35.34
CA GLU A 126 -64.39 -37.55 34.22
C GLU A 126 -64.71 -36.86 32.90
N ARG A 127 -63.77 -36.94 31.94
CA ARG A 127 -63.97 -36.35 30.61
C ARG A 127 -65.17 -37.02 29.94
N SER A 128 -66.12 -36.21 29.48
CA SER A 128 -67.36 -36.69 28.86
C SER A 128 -67.18 -37.16 27.41
N GLN A 129 -66.07 -37.82 27.10
CA GLN A 129 -65.86 -38.36 25.77
C GLN A 129 -66.82 -39.53 25.54
N THR A 130 -67.57 -39.50 24.44
CA THR A 130 -68.64 -40.47 24.14
C THR A 130 -68.18 -41.93 24.09
N LYS A 131 -66.88 -42.15 23.86
CA LYS A 131 -66.30 -43.48 23.60
C LYS A 131 -65.62 -44.13 24.80
N THR A 132 -65.46 -43.47 25.94
CA THR A 132 -64.71 -44.04 27.06
C THR A 132 -65.63 -44.59 28.15
N THR A 133 -65.28 -45.71 28.76
CA THR A 133 -65.89 -46.13 30.03
C THR A 133 -65.42 -45.24 31.17
N SER A 134 -66.22 -45.10 32.24
CA SER A 134 -65.80 -44.34 33.41
C SER A 134 -64.75 -45.13 34.19
N THR A 135 -63.51 -44.66 34.13
CA THR A 135 -62.36 -45.23 34.84
C THR A 135 -62.59 -45.13 36.35
N ILE A 136 -63.15 -44.01 36.81
CA ILE A 136 -63.44 -43.76 38.22
C ILE A 136 -64.54 -44.71 38.71
N TYR A 137 -65.61 -44.88 37.94
CA TYR A 137 -66.66 -45.84 38.27
C TYR A 137 -66.12 -47.26 38.40
N ARG A 138 -65.25 -47.68 37.47
CA ARG A 138 -64.65 -49.02 37.49
C ARG A 138 -63.69 -49.26 38.65
N PHE A 139 -63.05 -48.20 39.14
CA PHE A 139 -62.13 -48.25 40.26
C PHE A 139 -62.81 -48.15 41.62
N ALA A 140 -63.86 -47.31 41.74
CA ALA A 140 -64.42 -46.93 43.04
C ALA A 140 -65.79 -47.55 43.35
N ILE A 141 -66.60 -47.88 42.33
CA ILE A 141 -68.00 -48.31 42.53
C ILE A 141 -68.20 -49.75 42.08
N TYR A 142 -67.75 -50.11 40.88
CA TYR A 142 -67.91 -51.47 40.34
C TYR A 142 -66.65 -51.92 39.61
N THR A 143 -65.91 -52.86 40.19
CA THR A 143 -64.81 -53.50 39.48
C THR A 143 -65.26 -54.84 38.91
N PRO A 144 -65.23 -55.03 37.58
CA PRO A 144 -65.52 -56.32 36.97
C PRO A 144 -64.62 -57.43 37.51
N GLN A 145 -65.09 -58.68 37.39
CA GLN A 145 -64.32 -59.86 37.79
C GLN A 145 -62.95 -59.86 37.09
N GLU A 146 -61.89 -60.28 37.81
CA GLU A 146 -60.48 -60.23 37.40
C GLU A 146 -59.87 -58.82 37.24
N MET A 147 -60.66 -57.74 37.03
CA MET A 147 -60.12 -56.39 36.87
C MET A 147 -59.58 -55.77 38.17
N MET A 148 -59.94 -56.30 39.34
CA MET A 148 -59.31 -55.87 40.60
C MET A 148 -57.80 -56.14 40.62
N LYS A 149 -57.34 -57.22 39.97
CA LYS A 149 -55.89 -57.47 39.85
C LYS A 149 -55.21 -56.36 39.08
N ASN A 150 -55.82 -55.88 37.98
CA ASN A 150 -55.29 -54.77 37.18
C ASN A 150 -55.19 -53.48 38.00
N VAL A 151 -56.15 -53.21 38.89
CA VAL A 151 -56.09 -52.07 39.80
C VAL A 151 -54.88 -52.15 40.72
N LEU A 152 -54.61 -53.33 41.29
CA LEU A 152 -53.51 -53.56 42.24
C LEU A 152 -52.14 -53.64 41.55
N THR A 153 -52.05 -54.24 40.36
CA THR A 153 -50.80 -54.44 39.60
C THR A 153 -50.42 -53.25 38.73
N SER A 154 -51.32 -52.27 38.57
CA SER A 154 -51.03 -51.05 37.82
C SER A 154 -49.82 -50.30 38.38
N ASN A 155 -49.01 -49.72 37.48
CA ASN A 155 -47.88 -48.87 37.85
C ASN A 155 -48.36 -47.69 38.73
N ASN A 156 -47.51 -47.25 39.66
CA ASN A 156 -47.79 -46.19 40.62
C ASN A 156 -48.25 -44.89 39.93
N GLU A 157 -47.61 -44.51 38.82
CA GLU A 157 -47.99 -43.31 38.06
C GLU A 157 -49.44 -43.36 37.55
N ARG A 158 -49.87 -44.50 37.00
CA ARG A 158 -51.22 -44.68 36.47
C ARG A 158 -52.26 -44.67 37.60
N ARG A 159 -51.94 -45.27 38.75
CA ARG A 159 -52.81 -45.21 39.95
C ARG A 159 -52.96 -43.78 40.46
N VAL A 160 -51.86 -43.04 40.57
CA VAL A 160 -51.86 -41.63 40.98
C VAL A 160 -52.64 -40.78 39.97
N GLU A 161 -52.52 -41.05 38.67
CA GLU A 161 -53.29 -40.36 37.65
C GLU A 161 -54.81 -40.59 37.84
N ILE A 162 -55.25 -41.84 38.01
CA ILE A 162 -56.66 -42.18 38.23
C ILE A 162 -57.21 -41.48 39.48
N LEU A 163 -56.44 -41.46 40.57
CA LEU A 163 -56.80 -40.71 41.78
C LEU A 163 -56.88 -39.21 41.51
N ARG A 164 -55.92 -38.63 40.78
CA ARG A 164 -55.98 -37.21 40.39
C ARG A 164 -57.23 -36.93 39.56
N ARG A 165 -57.63 -37.83 38.66
CA ARG A 165 -58.90 -37.68 37.92
C ARG A 165 -60.09 -37.67 38.88
N ALA A 166 -60.16 -38.67 39.76
CA ALA A 166 -61.25 -38.83 40.74
C ALA A 166 -61.42 -37.59 41.63
N PHE A 167 -60.32 -36.98 42.07
CA PHE A 167 -60.34 -35.79 42.92
C PHE A 167 -60.34 -34.46 42.13
N GLY A 168 -60.37 -34.49 40.79
CA GLY A 168 -60.28 -33.26 39.98
C GLY A 168 -58.95 -32.53 40.05
N LEU A 169 -57.87 -33.24 40.43
CA LEU A 169 -56.51 -32.70 40.56
C LEU A 169 -55.67 -32.84 39.26
N GLU A 170 -56.29 -33.22 38.15
CA GLU A 170 -55.63 -33.27 36.84
C GLU A 170 -55.04 -31.92 36.44
N GLU A 171 -55.76 -30.84 36.70
CA GLU A 171 -55.37 -29.47 36.33
C GLU A 171 -54.03 -29.08 36.97
N TYR A 172 -53.81 -29.43 38.23
CA TYR A 172 -52.53 -29.21 38.91
C TYR A 172 -51.39 -29.99 38.27
N SER A 173 -51.66 -31.23 37.84
CA SER A 173 -50.64 -32.03 37.14
C SER A 173 -50.29 -31.44 35.78
N ILE A 174 -51.27 -30.87 35.08
CA ILE A 174 -51.08 -30.21 33.78
C ILE A 174 -50.30 -28.90 33.98
N ALA A 175 -50.70 -28.09 34.96
CA ALA A 175 -50.02 -26.85 35.32
C ALA A 175 -48.55 -27.10 35.68
N LYS A 176 -48.26 -28.13 36.49
CA LYS A 176 -46.88 -28.53 36.83
C LYS A 176 -46.07 -28.87 35.58
N LYS A 177 -46.59 -29.74 34.70
CA LYS A 177 -45.89 -30.14 33.45
C LYS A 177 -45.62 -28.93 32.55
N ASN A 178 -46.57 -28.00 32.46
CA ASN A 178 -46.42 -26.78 31.66
C ASN A 178 -45.36 -25.84 32.27
N ALA A 179 -45.36 -25.67 33.59
CA ALA A 179 -44.36 -24.88 34.29
C ALA A 179 -42.95 -25.46 34.13
N GLU A 180 -42.80 -26.78 34.19
CA GLU A 180 -41.52 -27.47 33.95
C GLU A 180 -41.00 -27.23 32.52
N LYS A 181 -41.87 -27.35 31.50
CA LYS A 181 -41.53 -27.03 30.11
C LYS A 181 -41.10 -25.58 29.95
N PHE A 182 -41.87 -24.65 30.53
CA PHE A 182 -41.58 -23.22 30.46
C PHE A 182 -40.27 -22.86 31.16
N SER A 183 -40.02 -23.41 32.36
CA SER A 183 -38.76 -23.26 33.08
C SER A 183 -37.56 -23.78 32.28
N SER A 184 -37.70 -24.94 31.62
CA SER A 184 -36.65 -25.50 30.75
C SER A 184 -36.35 -24.57 29.56
N TRP A 185 -37.39 -24.02 28.93
CA TRP A 185 -37.25 -23.05 27.86
C TRP A 185 -36.54 -21.77 28.34
N ILE A 186 -36.94 -21.20 29.48
CA ILE A 186 -36.27 -20.03 30.09
C ILE A 186 -34.78 -20.32 30.30
N ARG A 187 -34.43 -21.44 30.93
CA ARG A 187 -33.01 -21.81 31.16
C ARG A 187 -32.21 -21.86 29.87
N THR A 188 -32.81 -22.39 28.81
CA THR A 188 -32.18 -22.48 27.49
C THR A 188 -31.93 -21.09 26.90
N VAL A 189 -32.94 -20.21 26.93
CA VAL A 189 -32.81 -18.82 26.48
C VAL A 189 -31.76 -18.06 27.29
N THR A 190 -31.77 -18.21 28.62
CA THR A 190 -30.76 -17.59 29.50
C THR A 190 -29.36 -18.07 29.17
N LYS A 191 -29.17 -19.37 28.90
CA LYS A 191 -27.87 -19.92 28.50
C LYS A 191 -27.37 -19.32 27.19
N ILE A 192 -28.23 -19.21 26.18
CA ILE A 192 -27.89 -18.61 24.88
C ILE A 192 -27.50 -17.14 25.07
N LYS A 193 -28.31 -16.36 25.80
CA LYS A 193 -28.04 -14.94 26.05
C LYS A 193 -26.74 -14.73 26.84
N ARG A 194 -26.45 -15.57 27.84
CA ARG A 194 -25.16 -15.53 28.55
C ARG A 194 -23.97 -15.81 27.64
N SER A 195 -24.09 -16.78 26.73
CA SER A 195 -23.05 -17.06 25.74
C SER A 195 -22.76 -15.85 24.87
N MET A 196 -23.80 -15.23 24.29
CA MET A 196 -23.67 -14.02 23.49
C MET A 196 -23.03 -12.85 24.28
N MET A 197 -23.31 -12.77 25.58
CA MET A 197 -22.75 -11.73 26.45
C MET A 197 -21.26 -11.94 26.72
N ASN A 198 -20.80 -13.19 26.83
CA ASN A 198 -19.38 -13.50 26.95
C ASN A 198 -18.60 -13.12 25.67
N ASP A 199 -19.17 -13.39 24.50
CA ASP A 199 -18.56 -13.03 23.21
C ASP A 199 -18.38 -11.51 23.10
N LEU A 200 -19.34 -10.73 23.61
CA LEU A 200 -19.29 -9.27 23.65
C LEU A 200 -18.08 -8.74 24.44
N GLY A 201 -17.68 -9.44 25.50
CA GLY A 201 -16.46 -9.12 26.27
C GLY A 201 -15.18 -9.31 25.44
N ASN A 202 -15.13 -10.35 24.62
CA ASN A 202 -14.00 -10.61 23.73
C ASN A 202 -13.93 -9.59 22.59
N TYR A 203 -15.06 -9.30 21.93
CA TYR A 203 -15.13 -8.28 20.90
C TYR A 203 -14.70 -6.90 21.40
N LYS A 204 -15.02 -6.55 22.66
CA LYS A 204 -14.56 -5.29 23.25
C LYS A 204 -13.04 -5.23 23.40
N LYS A 205 -12.39 -6.34 23.77
CA LYS A 205 -10.92 -6.43 23.85
C LYS A 205 -10.27 -6.37 22.47
N GLU A 206 -10.83 -7.09 21.48
CA GLU A 206 -10.35 -7.04 20.10
C GLU A 206 -10.45 -5.63 19.52
N LEU A 207 -11.57 -4.95 19.76
CA LEU A 207 -11.78 -3.58 19.30
C LEU A 207 -10.77 -2.61 19.94
N GLN A 208 -10.44 -2.78 21.22
CA GLN A 208 -9.42 -1.98 21.88
C GLN A 208 -8.01 -2.27 21.36
N ASN A 209 -7.69 -3.53 21.06
CA ASN A 209 -6.41 -3.87 20.41
C ASN A 209 -6.30 -3.27 19.02
N ILE A 210 -7.37 -3.36 18.21
CA ILE A 210 -7.42 -2.74 16.88
C ILE A 210 -7.24 -1.23 17.00
N GLN A 211 -7.91 -0.57 17.95
CA GLN A 211 -7.74 0.86 18.19
C GLN A 211 -6.29 1.23 18.49
N ASN A 212 -5.63 0.51 19.41
CA ASN A 212 -4.22 0.74 19.74
C ASN A 212 -3.29 0.55 18.52
N ILE A 213 -3.51 -0.49 17.71
CA ILE A 213 -2.74 -0.73 16.48
C ILE A 213 -2.99 0.39 15.46
N THR A 214 -4.23 0.87 15.36
CA THR A 214 -4.58 1.95 14.44
C THR A 214 -3.91 3.27 14.85
N GLU A 215 -3.78 3.50 16.16
CA GLU A 215 -3.10 4.67 16.72
C GLU A 215 -1.59 4.58 16.49
N SER A 216 -0.95 3.43 16.75
CA SER A 216 0.48 3.26 16.47
C SER A 216 0.82 3.39 14.97
N LEU A 217 -0.04 2.87 14.09
CA LEU A 217 0.13 3.01 12.65
C LEU A 217 -0.05 4.46 12.19
N LYS A 218 -0.91 5.25 12.84
CA LYS A 218 -1.01 6.69 12.55
C LYS A 218 0.27 7.42 12.93
N ASP A 219 0.82 7.12 14.11
CA ASP A 219 2.09 7.72 14.54
C ASP A 219 3.24 7.37 13.59
N GLU A 220 3.31 6.11 13.11
CA GLU A 220 4.28 5.70 12.08
C GLU A 220 4.08 6.44 10.76
N VAL A 221 2.84 6.62 10.31
CA VAL A 221 2.52 7.37 9.09
C VAL A 221 2.93 8.84 9.24
N ASP A 222 2.66 9.47 10.37
CA ASP A 222 3.04 10.85 10.63
C ASP A 222 4.58 11.00 10.69
N TYR A 223 5.28 10.07 11.34
CA TYR A 223 6.75 10.04 11.32
C TYR A 223 7.33 9.90 9.91
N ILE A 224 6.78 8.98 9.10
CA ILE A 224 7.21 8.79 7.70
C ILE A 224 6.93 10.05 6.89
N LYS A 225 5.77 10.69 7.10
CA LYS A 225 5.39 11.92 6.42
C LYS A 225 6.34 13.07 6.74
N ASP A 226 6.69 13.25 8.01
CA ASP A 226 7.67 14.25 8.43
C ASP A 226 9.07 13.96 7.85
N SER A 227 9.46 12.68 7.82
CA SER A 227 10.71 12.26 7.19
C SER A 227 10.73 12.56 5.69
N ILE A 228 9.63 12.32 4.97
CA ILE A 228 9.48 12.67 3.55
C ILE A 228 9.65 14.18 3.35
N VAL A 229 9.01 15.01 4.19
CA VAL A 229 9.16 16.48 4.13
C VAL A 229 10.63 16.87 4.32
N GLY A 230 11.28 16.34 5.37
CA GLY A 230 12.69 16.63 5.63
C GLY A 230 13.64 16.15 4.52
N HIS A 231 13.36 15.02 3.88
CA HIS A 231 14.11 14.55 2.72
C HIS A 231 13.87 15.43 1.48
N ASN A 232 12.64 15.91 1.27
CA ASN A 232 12.31 16.79 0.16
C ASN A 232 13.01 18.16 0.29
N ASP A 233 13.07 18.72 1.51
CA ASP A 233 13.83 19.94 1.79
C ASP A 233 15.33 19.76 1.52
N LYS A 234 15.89 18.62 1.92
CA LYS A 234 17.28 18.26 1.61
C LYS A 234 17.49 18.20 0.09
N ILE A 235 16.60 17.54 -0.66
CA ILE A 235 16.66 17.48 -2.13
C ILE A 235 16.64 18.90 -2.72
N GLN A 236 15.73 19.76 -2.30
CA GLN A 236 15.66 21.14 -2.79
C GLN A 236 16.93 21.94 -2.50
N SER A 237 17.48 21.81 -1.29
CA SER A 237 18.74 22.49 -0.92
C SER A 237 19.92 21.99 -1.78
N THR A 238 19.93 20.69 -2.09
CA THR A 238 20.98 20.06 -2.90
C THR A 238 20.86 20.49 -4.36
N LEU A 239 19.63 20.58 -4.89
CA LEU A 239 19.35 21.11 -6.23
C LEU A 239 19.79 22.57 -6.37
N LYS A 240 19.52 23.43 -5.37
CA LYS A 240 20.03 24.81 -5.36
C LYS A 240 21.55 24.85 -5.41
N LYS A 241 22.23 24.07 -4.56
CA LYS A 241 23.70 23.97 -4.57
C LYS A 241 24.24 23.46 -5.91
N MET A 242 23.56 22.51 -6.54
CA MET A 242 23.92 21.98 -7.85
C MET A 242 23.80 23.04 -8.95
N LEU A 243 22.72 23.83 -8.94
CA LEU A 243 22.52 24.95 -9.87
C LEU A 243 23.61 26.01 -9.70
N ASP A 244 23.90 26.42 -8.47
CA ASP A 244 24.99 27.37 -8.19
C ASP A 244 26.34 26.85 -8.67
N THR A 245 26.61 25.57 -8.44
CA THR A 245 27.86 24.93 -8.89
C THR A 245 27.94 24.88 -10.41
N ARG A 246 26.80 24.63 -11.09
CA ARG A 246 26.71 24.66 -12.56
C ARG A 246 26.95 26.05 -13.11
N GLN A 247 26.37 27.09 -12.51
CA GLN A 247 26.63 28.48 -12.89
C GLN A 247 28.09 28.86 -12.68
N LYS A 248 28.71 28.44 -11.56
CA LYS A 248 30.14 28.62 -11.33
C LYS A 248 30.97 27.93 -12.41
N LYS A 249 30.61 26.70 -12.79
CA LYS A 249 31.28 25.97 -13.87
C LYS A 249 31.16 26.70 -15.22
N GLU A 250 29.99 27.24 -15.57
CA GLU A 250 29.82 28.03 -16.79
C GLU A 250 30.68 29.30 -16.78
N ARG A 251 30.78 29.99 -15.65
CA ARG A 251 31.69 31.13 -15.50
C ARG A 251 33.15 30.74 -15.65
N ILE A 252 33.54 29.57 -15.13
CA ILE A 252 34.90 29.03 -15.30
C ILE A 252 35.16 28.75 -16.79
N ILE A 253 34.22 28.11 -17.50
CA ILE A 253 34.37 27.84 -18.95
C ILE A 253 34.49 29.15 -19.74
N GLN A 254 33.73 30.19 -19.40
CA GLN A 254 33.84 31.52 -20.01
C GLN A 254 35.17 32.21 -19.67
N ALA A 255 35.67 32.03 -18.45
CA ALA A 255 36.99 32.51 -18.04
C ALA A 255 38.11 31.76 -18.78
N GLU A 256 38.00 30.43 -18.93
CA GLU A 256 38.95 29.61 -19.68
C GLU A 256 38.99 30.00 -21.16
N SER A 257 37.85 30.23 -21.79
CA SER A 257 37.80 30.66 -23.19
C SER A 257 38.38 32.07 -23.40
N SER A 258 38.13 32.99 -22.46
CA SER A 258 38.72 34.33 -22.49
C SER A 258 40.23 34.30 -22.19
N ILE A 259 40.70 33.45 -21.27
CA ILE A 259 42.13 33.21 -21.04
C ILE A 259 42.78 32.66 -22.31
N LEU A 260 42.16 31.69 -23.00
CA LEU A 260 42.67 31.16 -24.26
C LEU A 260 42.76 32.24 -25.34
N HIS A 261 41.75 33.11 -25.44
CA HIS A 261 41.76 34.24 -26.36
C HIS A 261 42.84 35.27 -25.98
N LEU A 262 43.04 35.55 -24.69
CA LEU A 262 44.08 36.44 -24.22
C LEU A 262 45.48 35.85 -24.43
N GLN A 263 45.67 34.55 -24.21
CA GLN A 263 46.93 33.84 -24.49
C GLN A 263 47.27 33.89 -25.97
N THR A 264 46.32 33.58 -26.85
CA THR A 264 46.54 33.71 -28.31
C THR A 264 46.81 35.16 -28.75
N THR A 265 46.24 36.15 -28.06
CA THR A 265 46.53 37.58 -28.30
C THR A 265 47.91 37.97 -27.76
N LEU A 266 48.30 37.44 -26.60
CA LEU A 266 49.62 37.63 -26.00
C LEU A 266 50.70 37.02 -26.90
N ASP A 267 50.51 35.81 -27.40
CA ASP A 267 51.44 35.15 -28.32
C ASP A 267 51.62 35.96 -29.62
N LYS A 268 50.53 36.53 -30.16
CA LYS A 268 50.61 37.45 -31.31
C LYS A 268 51.41 38.71 -30.98
N ASN A 269 51.15 39.32 -29.82
CA ASN A 269 51.88 40.52 -29.38
C ASN A 269 53.35 40.24 -29.05
N LEU A 270 53.67 39.05 -28.53
CA LEU A 270 55.04 38.62 -28.29
C LEU A 270 55.79 38.42 -29.60
N LYS A 271 55.17 37.79 -30.61
CA LYS A 271 55.74 37.72 -31.96
C LYS A 271 55.97 39.10 -32.57
N LEU A 272 54.99 40.01 -32.47
CA LEU A 272 55.16 41.40 -32.92
C LEU A 272 56.30 42.11 -32.18
N LYS A 273 56.45 41.86 -30.87
CA LYS A 273 57.56 42.40 -30.08
C LYS A 273 58.91 41.84 -30.52
N GLU A 274 58.99 40.55 -30.82
CA GLU A 274 60.20 39.93 -31.35
C GLU A 274 60.56 40.50 -32.72
N ASP A 275 59.59 40.63 -33.63
CA ASP A 275 59.78 41.20 -34.97
C ASP A 275 60.26 42.66 -34.88
N THR A 276 59.63 43.48 -34.03
CA THR A 276 60.04 44.88 -33.83
C THR A 276 61.39 45.01 -33.13
N ASN A 277 61.77 44.09 -32.24
CA ASN A 277 63.12 44.05 -31.67
C ASN A 277 64.17 43.65 -32.72
N LEU A 278 63.84 42.74 -33.64
CA LEU A 278 64.71 42.40 -34.76
C LEU A 278 64.91 43.60 -35.68
N GLU A 279 63.85 44.38 -35.94
CA GLU A 279 63.95 45.64 -36.67
C GLU A 279 64.77 46.69 -35.92
N LEU A 280 64.56 46.86 -34.60
CA LEU A 280 65.37 47.75 -33.77
C LEU A 280 66.84 47.36 -33.75
N ASN A 281 67.16 46.06 -33.70
CA ASN A 281 68.54 45.59 -33.76
C ASN A 281 69.17 45.88 -35.12
N LYS A 282 68.42 45.77 -36.23
CA LYS A 282 68.90 46.20 -37.55
C LYS A 282 69.20 47.70 -37.58
N ILE A 283 68.27 48.53 -37.10
CA ILE A 283 68.44 49.98 -37.02
C ILE A 283 69.60 50.36 -36.10
N ASN A 284 69.79 49.67 -34.97
CA ASN A 284 70.93 49.91 -34.08
C ASN A 284 72.26 49.50 -34.70
N ASN A 285 72.30 48.43 -35.49
CA ASN A 285 73.50 48.07 -36.24
C ASN A 285 73.78 49.12 -37.33
N GLU A 286 72.76 49.59 -38.05
CA GLU A 286 72.88 50.69 -39.01
C GLU A 286 73.38 51.98 -38.33
N LEU A 287 72.88 52.31 -37.14
CA LEU A 287 73.38 53.42 -36.32
C LEU A 287 74.82 53.20 -35.85
N HIS A 288 75.21 51.97 -35.52
CA HIS A 288 76.59 51.66 -35.15
C HIS A 288 77.54 51.85 -36.34
N ASP A 289 77.13 51.42 -37.52
CA ASP A 289 77.88 51.62 -38.77
C ASP A 289 77.99 53.12 -39.10
N ILE A 290 76.92 53.90 -38.90
CA ILE A 290 76.96 55.36 -39.01
C ILE A 290 77.91 55.97 -37.97
N TYR A 291 77.90 55.51 -36.72
CA TYR A 291 78.79 56.03 -35.68
C TYR A 291 80.26 55.70 -35.96
N GLN A 292 80.56 54.52 -36.51
CA GLN A 292 81.90 54.19 -36.99
C GLN A 292 82.31 55.09 -38.16
N SER A 293 81.39 55.37 -39.08
CA SER A 293 81.60 56.30 -40.18
C SER A 293 81.91 57.72 -39.67
N GLU A 294 81.19 58.18 -38.65
CA GLU A 294 81.38 59.49 -38.02
C GLU A 294 82.74 59.58 -37.29
N LYS A 295 83.17 58.48 -36.64
CA LYS A 295 84.50 58.39 -36.01
C LYS A 295 85.64 58.43 -37.04
N ILE A 296 85.46 57.82 -38.22
CA ILE A 296 86.42 57.90 -39.33
C ILE A 296 86.52 59.34 -39.87
N VAL A 297 85.40 60.06 -39.97
CA VAL A 297 85.39 61.47 -40.39
C VAL A 297 86.04 62.39 -39.35
N ALA A 298 85.84 62.11 -38.05
CA ALA A 298 86.47 62.86 -36.96
C ALA A 298 88.01 62.72 -36.93
N ASP A 299 88.55 61.53 -37.24
CA ASP A 299 90.00 61.29 -37.30
C ASP A 299 90.67 61.84 -38.58
N LEU A 300 89.91 62.04 -39.67
CA LEU A 300 90.42 62.60 -40.93
C LEU A 300 90.38 64.14 -40.98
N SER A 301 89.50 64.77 -40.20
CA SER A 301 89.33 66.23 -40.14
C SER A 301 90.62 67.01 -39.79
N PRO A 302 91.43 66.62 -38.78
CA PRO A 302 92.67 67.33 -38.47
C PRO A 302 93.80 67.07 -39.49
N LYS A 303 93.81 65.91 -40.17
CA LYS A 303 94.81 65.60 -41.22
C LYS A 303 94.55 66.38 -42.51
N TYR A 304 93.30 66.69 -42.84
CA TYR A 304 92.93 67.48 -44.01
C TYR A 304 93.21 68.99 -43.80
N GLN A 305 93.06 69.51 -42.57
CA GLN A 305 93.41 70.90 -42.24
C GLN A 305 94.92 71.20 -42.32
N ASP A 306 95.80 70.24 -41.99
CA ASP A 306 97.27 70.39 -42.16
C ASP A 306 97.70 70.39 -43.64
N TYR A 307 96.95 69.70 -44.52
CA TYR A 307 97.20 69.68 -45.96
C TYR A 307 96.83 71.01 -46.65
N ILE A 308 95.74 71.66 -46.22
CA ILE A 308 95.30 72.95 -46.78
C ILE A 308 96.30 74.07 -46.44
N GLN A 309 96.84 74.10 -45.21
CA GLN A 309 97.84 75.10 -44.82
C GLN A 309 99.17 74.96 -45.58
N LYS A 310 99.56 73.74 -45.97
CA LYS A 310 100.79 73.49 -46.75
C LYS A 310 100.61 73.76 -48.25
N ARG A 311 99.39 73.66 -48.79
CA ARG A 311 99.09 73.93 -50.21
C ARG A 311 99.09 75.43 -50.53
N ASP A 312 98.55 76.26 -49.64
CA ASP A 312 98.41 77.71 -49.91
C ASP A 312 99.74 78.47 -49.81
N ALA A 313 100.79 77.87 -49.24
CA ALA A 313 102.14 78.44 -49.21
C ALA A 313 102.95 78.25 -50.52
N LEU A 314 102.48 77.43 -51.49
CA LEU A 314 103.34 76.93 -52.58
C LEU A 314 103.02 77.46 -53.99
N VAL A 315 101.94 78.23 -54.21
CA VAL A 315 101.60 78.71 -55.57
C VAL A 315 101.72 80.25 -55.75
N ASN A 316 102.01 81.00 -54.69
CA ASN A 316 102.37 82.42 -54.78
C ASN A 316 103.79 82.70 -55.33
N VAL A 317 104.44 81.73 -55.99
CA VAL A 317 105.82 81.85 -56.52
C VAL A 317 105.91 81.61 -58.04
N THR A 318 104.79 81.35 -58.73
CA THR A 318 104.80 81.04 -60.18
C THR A 318 104.46 82.20 -61.12
N GLU A 319 104.30 83.43 -60.61
CA GLU A 319 104.07 84.63 -61.45
C GLU A 319 105.37 85.36 -61.89
N LYS A 320 106.55 85.01 -61.36
CA LYS A 320 107.84 85.63 -61.76
C LYS A 320 108.59 84.92 -62.89
N VAL A 321 108.14 83.76 -63.36
CA VAL A 321 108.81 82.99 -64.43
C VAL A 321 108.44 83.48 -65.84
N SER A 322 107.26 84.09 -66.00
CA SER A 322 106.78 84.61 -67.30
C SER A 322 107.59 85.80 -67.86
N GLN A 323 108.40 86.48 -67.04
CA GLN A 323 109.26 87.60 -67.47
C GLN A 323 110.69 87.18 -67.85
N TYR A 324 111.14 85.98 -67.45
CA TYR A 324 112.51 85.51 -67.72
C TYR A 324 112.68 84.94 -69.14
N ASP A 325 111.67 84.25 -69.67
CA ASP A 325 111.74 83.61 -70.99
C ASP A 325 111.76 84.60 -72.17
N LYS A 326 111.32 85.85 -71.96
CA LYS A 326 111.42 86.91 -72.99
C LYS A 326 112.82 87.50 -73.12
N LEU A 327 113.61 87.53 -72.04
CA LEU A 327 114.99 88.06 -72.04
C LEU A 327 116.02 87.02 -72.53
N LEU A 328 115.69 85.73 -72.50
CA LEU A 328 116.54 84.67 -73.03
C LEU A 328 116.63 84.71 -74.57
N LEU A 329 115.58 85.19 -75.24
CA LEU A 329 115.50 85.29 -76.70
C LEU A 329 116.40 86.39 -77.28
N ASP A 330 116.71 87.44 -76.51
CA ASP A 330 117.60 88.54 -76.91
C ASP A 330 119.09 88.22 -76.66
N LYS A 331 119.39 87.37 -75.67
CA LYS A 331 120.78 86.94 -75.39
C LYS A 331 121.37 86.07 -76.50
N VAL A 332 120.59 85.14 -77.05
CA VAL A 332 121.05 84.20 -78.09
C VAL A 332 121.37 84.90 -79.42
N LYS A 333 120.71 86.03 -79.72
CA LYS A 333 121.01 86.83 -80.92
C LYS A 333 122.28 87.67 -80.79
N LEU A 334 122.64 88.09 -79.56
CA LEU A 334 123.84 88.88 -79.29
C LEU A 334 125.12 88.02 -79.20
N GLU A 335 125.02 86.80 -78.68
CA GLU A 335 126.20 85.91 -78.54
C GLU A 335 126.72 85.35 -79.88
N SER A 336 125.88 85.18 -80.91
CA SER A 336 126.36 84.68 -82.21
C SER A 336 127.10 85.74 -83.04
N SER A 337 126.68 87.01 -82.97
CA SER A 337 127.40 88.14 -83.60
C SER A 337 128.78 88.39 -82.97
N ILE A 338 128.96 88.07 -81.68
CA ILE A 338 130.25 88.17 -80.98
C ILE A 338 131.18 87.02 -81.36
N ASN A 339 130.64 85.85 -81.72
CA ASN A 339 131.48 84.69 -82.07
C ASN A 339 132.07 84.82 -83.49
N SER A 340 131.39 85.51 -84.41
CA SER A 340 131.91 85.81 -85.76
C SER A 340 133.10 86.78 -85.76
N GLU A 341 133.22 87.69 -84.78
CA GLU A 341 134.39 88.59 -84.67
C GLU A 341 135.58 87.94 -83.94
N ARG A 342 135.33 87.00 -83.02
CA ARG A 342 136.40 86.35 -82.24
C ARG A 342 137.19 85.31 -83.04
N GLU A 343 136.59 84.66 -84.03
CA GLU A 343 137.34 83.73 -84.90
C GLU A 343 138.31 84.46 -85.85
N MET A 344 137.96 85.67 -86.32
CA MET A 344 138.86 86.51 -87.14
C MET A 344 140.11 86.98 -86.38
N PHE A 345 140.02 87.19 -85.06
CA PHE A 345 141.16 87.63 -84.25
C PHE A 345 142.11 86.48 -83.84
N ARG A 346 141.62 85.24 -83.78
CA ARG A 346 142.44 84.09 -83.36
C ARG A 346 143.33 83.52 -84.47
N SER A 347 142.94 83.64 -85.75
CA SER A 347 143.79 83.21 -86.87
C SER A 347 145.02 84.11 -87.03
N ASN A 348 144.89 85.41 -86.75
CA ASN A 348 146.00 86.37 -86.86
C ASN A 348 147.02 86.28 -85.73
N MET A 349 146.63 85.78 -84.54
CA MET A 349 147.55 85.69 -83.40
C MET A 349 148.41 84.41 -83.41
N LYS A 350 147.92 83.32 -84.01
CA LYS A 350 148.61 82.03 -83.97
C LYS A 350 149.82 81.92 -84.91
N THR A 351 149.88 82.71 -85.98
CA THR A 351 151.04 82.69 -86.89
C THR A 351 152.18 83.58 -86.40
N LEU A 352 151.88 84.63 -85.62
CA LEU A 352 152.89 85.54 -85.08
C LEU A 352 153.65 84.94 -83.88
N ASP A 353 153.00 84.09 -83.08
CA ASP A 353 153.66 83.44 -81.92
C ASP A 353 154.61 82.31 -82.34
N SER A 354 154.32 81.58 -83.43
CA SER A 354 155.25 80.56 -83.93
C SER A 354 156.54 81.16 -84.51
N GLU A 355 156.49 82.41 -84.99
CA GLU A 355 157.69 83.13 -85.46
C GLU A 355 158.55 83.66 -84.30
N LEU A 356 158.01 83.78 -83.07
CA LEU A 356 158.74 84.27 -81.91
C LEU A 356 159.39 83.17 -81.06
N GLU A 357 158.82 81.97 -81.00
CA GLU A 357 159.39 80.88 -80.18
C GLU A 357 160.62 80.21 -80.82
N GLU A 358 160.72 80.09 -82.15
CA GLU A 358 161.96 79.56 -82.76
C GLU A 358 163.11 80.58 -82.67
N LEU A 359 162.83 81.88 -82.77
CA LEU A 359 163.80 82.96 -82.52
C LEU A 359 164.30 83.00 -81.06
N ALA A 360 163.55 82.42 -80.12
CA ALA A 360 163.97 82.28 -78.72
C ALA A 360 164.90 81.07 -78.48
N LEU A 361 164.73 79.97 -79.22
CA LEU A 361 165.64 78.82 -79.15
C LEU A 361 166.98 79.11 -79.85
N ASP A 362 166.97 79.95 -80.88
CA ASP A 362 168.19 80.51 -81.49
C ASP A 362 168.98 81.44 -80.54
N LEU A 363 168.37 81.98 -79.48
CA LEU A 363 169.06 82.75 -78.43
C LEU A 363 169.59 81.88 -77.28
N GLN A 364 168.94 80.74 -77.00
CA GLN A 364 169.47 79.75 -76.05
C GLN A 364 170.62 78.91 -76.64
N ARG A 365 170.85 79.03 -77.95
CA ARG A 365 172.07 78.58 -78.62
C ARG A 365 173.37 79.13 -78.00
N ILE A 366 173.33 80.24 -77.26
CA ILE A 366 174.51 81.10 -77.08
C ILE A 366 174.91 81.27 -75.60
N GLU A 367 174.06 80.91 -74.63
CA GLU A 367 174.43 81.00 -73.21
C GLU A 367 175.34 79.84 -72.73
N ASP A 368 175.14 78.59 -73.16
CA ASP A 368 175.96 77.46 -72.65
C ASP A 368 177.28 77.24 -73.41
N GLU A 369 177.52 77.99 -74.50
CA GLU A 369 178.88 78.22 -75.02
C GLU A 369 179.73 79.09 -74.06
N THR A 370 179.16 79.71 -73.01
CA THR A 370 179.87 80.76 -72.23
C THR A 370 180.18 80.46 -70.76
N GLU A 371 179.78 79.30 -70.22
CA GLU A 371 180.37 78.70 -68.99
C GLU A 371 181.17 77.44 -69.36
N ASN A 372 182.17 77.53 -70.23
CA ASN A 372 183.51 77.88 -69.81
C ASN A 372 183.94 77.41 -68.39
N LEU A 373 184.93 76.54 -68.43
CA LEU A 373 186.28 76.88 -67.95
C LEU A 373 186.56 76.84 -66.44
N ASN A 374 185.70 76.35 -65.55
CA ASN A 374 186.00 76.39 -64.10
C ASN A 374 186.28 75.08 -63.35
N TYR A 375 186.54 73.96 -64.02
CA TYR A 375 187.29 72.85 -63.39
C TYR A 375 188.36 72.28 -64.34
N LEU A 376 189.51 72.98 -64.35
CA LEU A 376 190.90 72.55 -64.58
C LEU A 376 191.22 71.50 -65.67
#